data_AF-A0A7V9GJ14-F1
#
_entry.id   AF-A0A7V9GJ14-F1
#
_cell.length_a   1.000
_cell.length_b   1.000
_cell.length_c   1.000
_cell.angle_alpha   90.00
_cell.angle_beta   90.00
_cell.angle_gamma   90.00
#
_symmetry.space_group_name_H-M   'P 1'
#
loop_
_entity.id
_entity.type
_entity.pdbx_description
1 polymer ?
#
loop_
_entity_poly.entity_id
_entity_poly.type
_entity_poly.pdbx_seq_one_letter_code
_entity_poly.pdbx_strand_id
1 'polypeptide(L)'
;AGGGAGARRRGHGDRQPGAGPRRRQALLAAADIVVVNRVEAAALGLAASDRVVVTLGADGAVVAGERIAAYPAEPVDPTGAGDTFVAALATAVYEGAELVEAARFAAAAGACAVEVAGAEPSLPTRAMVEARMRR
;
A
#
# COMPACT_ATOMS: atom_id res chain seq x y z
N ALA A 1 20.63 -13.84 -60.15
CA ALA A 1 19.41 -13.99 -59.33
C ALA A 1 19.80 -14.64 -58.01
N GLY A 2 19.30 -14.12 -56.89
CA GLY A 2 19.64 -14.53 -55.53
C GLY A 2 20.64 -13.55 -54.90
N GLY A 3 20.38 -12.89 -53.78
CA GLY A 3 19.29 -12.95 -52.81
C GLY A 3 19.79 -12.23 -51.56
N GLY A 4 19.09 -11.18 -51.13
CA GLY A 4 19.60 -10.18 -50.19
C GLY A 4 19.79 -10.66 -48.75
N ALA A 5 20.90 -10.26 -48.13
CA ALA A 5 21.16 -10.43 -46.71
C ALA A 5 20.59 -9.24 -45.91
N GLY A 6 19.33 -9.38 -45.47
CA GLY A 6 18.69 -8.45 -44.54
C GLY A 6 19.18 -8.67 -43.11
N ALA A 7 20.10 -7.83 -42.65
CA ALA A 7 20.53 -7.78 -41.26
C ALA A 7 19.40 -7.19 -40.39
N ARG A 8 18.59 -8.06 -39.79
CA ARG A 8 17.59 -7.68 -38.79
C ARG A 8 18.30 -7.33 -37.48
N ARG A 9 18.41 -6.03 -37.19
CA ARG A 9 18.80 -5.52 -35.87
C ARG A 9 17.76 -5.96 -34.85
N ARG A 10 18.17 -6.77 -33.88
CA ARG A 10 17.33 -7.17 -32.74
C ARG A 10 17.08 -5.95 -31.88
N GLY A 11 15.81 -5.59 -31.73
CA GLY A 11 15.38 -4.55 -30.80
C GLY A 11 15.78 -4.92 -29.37
N HIS A 12 16.46 -4.00 -28.71
CA HIS A 12 16.73 -4.03 -27.28
C HIS A 12 15.41 -3.72 -26.57
N GLY A 13 14.60 -4.75 -26.37
CA GLY A 13 13.39 -4.68 -25.56
C GLY A 13 13.74 -5.06 -24.14
N ASP A 14 14.25 -4.11 -23.36
CA ASP A 14 14.29 -4.18 -21.90
C ASP A 14 12.84 -4.12 -21.37
N ARG A 15 12.13 -5.23 -21.48
CA ARG A 15 10.98 -5.49 -20.62
C ARG A 15 11.50 -6.29 -19.44
N GLN A 16 11.63 -5.63 -18.29
CA GLN A 16 11.73 -6.34 -17.02
C GLN A 16 10.56 -7.33 -16.94
N PRO A 17 10.80 -8.65 -16.81
CA PRO A 17 9.72 -9.61 -16.70
C PRO A 17 9.09 -9.44 -15.32
N GLY A 18 7.87 -8.88 -15.29
CA GLY A 18 7.04 -8.92 -14.10
C GLY A 18 6.92 -10.35 -13.58
N ALA A 19 6.86 -10.51 -12.26
CA ALA A 19 6.74 -11.82 -11.62
C ALA A 19 5.57 -12.60 -12.24
N GLY A 20 5.86 -13.72 -12.92
CA GLY A 20 4.82 -14.54 -13.54
C GLY A 20 3.75 -15.01 -12.54
N PRO A 21 2.55 -15.39 -12.99
CA PRO A 21 1.40 -15.67 -12.13
C PRO A 21 1.69 -16.59 -10.92
N ARG A 22 2.50 -17.63 -11.14
CA ARG A 22 2.92 -18.58 -10.09
C ARG A 22 3.79 -17.95 -9.00
N ARG A 23 4.70 -17.04 -9.37
CA ARG A 23 5.59 -16.36 -8.41
C ARG A 23 4.80 -15.40 -7.53
N ARG A 24 3.84 -14.68 -8.12
CA ARG A 24 2.93 -13.79 -7.37
C ARG A 24 2.10 -14.57 -6.35
N GLN A 25 1.53 -15.71 -6.74
CA GLN A 25 0.70 -16.51 -5.83
C GLN A 25 1.52 -17.12 -4.69
N ALA A 26 2.75 -17.57 -4.98
CA ALA A 26 3.68 -18.03 -3.94
C ALA A 26 4.05 -16.91 -2.95
N LEU A 27 4.29 -15.69 -3.43
CA LEU A 27 4.57 -14.54 -2.56
C LEU A 27 3.37 -14.21 -1.65
N LEU A 28 2.16 -14.17 -2.21
CA LEU A 28 0.94 -13.90 -1.43
C LEU A 28 0.62 -14.98 -0.40
N ALA A 29 1.03 -16.24 -0.66
CA ALA A 29 0.88 -17.34 0.27
C ALA A 29 1.91 -17.29 1.42
N ALA A 30 3.10 -16.74 1.16
CA ALA A 30 4.17 -16.62 2.15
C ALA A 30 4.09 -15.34 3.00
N ALA A 31 3.29 -14.35 2.60
CA ALA A 31 3.15 -13.09 3.32
C ALA A 31 2.20 -13.24 4.52
N ASP A 32 2.69 -12.91 5.71
CA ASP A 32 1.91 -12.86 6.96
C ASP A 32 0.87 -11.74 6.94
N ILE A 33 1.22 -10.60 6.34
CA ILE A 33 0.34 -9.44 6.17
C ILE A 33 0.45 -8.96 4.72
N VAL A 34 -0.69 -8.66 4.12
CA VAL A 34 -0.80 -8.09 2.78
C VAL A 34 -1.60 -6.79 2.86
N VAL A 35 -1.01 -5.71 2.38
CA VAL A 35 -1.69 -4.41 2.25
C VAL A 35 -1.91 -4.14 0.77
N VAL A 36 -3.15 -3.81 0.41
CA VAL A 36 -3.56 -3.52 -0.96
C VAL A 36 -4.58 -2.39 -0.96
N ASN A 37 -4.68 -1.62 -2.03
CA ASN A 37 -5.86 -0.77 -2.26
C ASN A 37 -7.01 -1.54 -2.95
N ARG A 38 -8.16 -0.91 -3.16
CA ARG A 38 -9.33 -1.54 -3.84
C ARG A 38 -9.01 -2.11 -5.23
N VAL A 39 -8.19 -1.41 -6.02
CA VAL A 39 -7.85 -1.81 -7.39
C VAL A 39 -6.92 -3.02 -7.39
N GLU A 40 -5.92 -3.01 -6.51
CA GLU A 40 -4.99 -4.12 -6.30
C GLU A 40 -5.69 -5.36 -5.75
N ALA A 41 -6.59 -5.17 -4.76
CA ALA A 41 -7.38 -6.26 -4.21
C ALA A 41 -8.20 -6.96 -5.31
N ALA A 42 -8.89 -6.20 -6.15
CA ALA A 42 -9.65 -6.74 -7.29
C ALA A 42 -8.74 -7.45 -8.31
N ALA A 43 -7.60 -6.85 -8.67
CA ALA A 43 -6.66 -7.43 -9.62
C ALA A 43 -5.99 -8.71 -9.11
N LEU A 44 -5.89 -8.88 -7.79
CA LEU A 44 -5.29 -10.04 -7.12
C LEU A 44 -6.32 -11.07 -6.64
N GLY A 45 -7.62 -10.78 -6.75
CA GLY A 45 -8.68 -11.64 -6.20
C GLY A 45 -8.63 -11.74 -4.67
N LEU A 46 -8.20 -10.67 -4.00
CA LEU A 46 -8.09 -10.61 -2.55
C LEU A 46 -9.28 -9.85 -1.95
N ALA A 47 -9.69 -10.27 -0.77
CA ALA A 47 -10.65 -9.57 0.08
C ALA A 47 -10.01 -9.30 1.44
N ALA A 48 -10.53 -8.30 2.16
CA ALA A 48 -10.11 -8.04 3.53
C ALA A 48 -10.32 -9.28 4.41
N SER A 49 -9.35 -9.58 5.26
CA SER A 49 -9.32 -10.74 6.15
C SER A 49 -8.36 -10.47 7.30
N ASP A 50 -8.11 -11.46 8.16
CA ASP A 50 -7.23 -11.35 9.33
C ASP A 50 -5.75 -11.09 8.96
N ARG A 51 -5.41 -11.19 7.67
CA ARG A 51 -4.07 -10.89 7.14
C ARG A 51 -4.06 -9.91 5.97
N VAL A 52 -5.24 -9.49 5.48
CA VAL A 52 -5.34 -8.60 4.31
C VAL A 52 -5.99 -7.29 4.74
N VAL A 53 -5.22 -6.22 4.66
CA VAL A 53 -5.69 -4.85 4.85
C VAL A 53 -5.99 -4.24 3.48
N VAL A 54 -7.24 -3.82 3.28
CA VAL A 54 -7.66 -3.12 2.06
C VAL A 54 -7.79 -1.63 2.35
N THR A 55 -6.91 -0.81 1.80
CA THR A 55 -7.00 0.65 1.90
C THR A 55 -8.04 1.20 0.93
N LEU A 56 -8.77 2.21 1.40
CA LEU A 56 -9.89 2.83 0.69
C LEU A 56 -9.67 4.34 0.42
N GLY A 57 -8.46 4.85 0.66
CA GLY A 57 -8.15 6.27 0.55
C GLY A 57 -8.89 7.09 1.61
N ALA A 58 -9.60 8.14 1.20
CA ALA A 58 -10.38 8.99 2.09
C ALA A 58 -11.53 8.27 2.84
N ASP A 59 -11.84 7.03 2.44
CA ASP A 59 -12.85 6.18 3.09
C ASP A 59 -12.28 5.30 4.22
N GLY A 60 -10.96 5.35 4.46
CA GLY A 60 -10.25 4.61 5.51
C GLY A 60 -9.69 3.28 5.03
N ALA A 61 -9.94 2.20 5.78
CA ALA A 61 -9.46 0.85 5.46
C ALA A 61 -10.44 -0.23 5.94
N VAL A 62 -10.26 -1.47 5.46
CA VAL A 62 -10.99 -2.66 5.94
C VAL A 62 -10.01 -3.79 6.22
N VAL A 63 -10.15 -4.43 7.38
CA VAL A 63 -9.32 -5.57 7.81
C VAL A 63 -10.11 -6.42 8.81
N ALA A 64 -9.94 -7.75 8.77
CA ALA A 64 -10.61 -8.67 9.71
C ALA A 64 -12.15 -8.46 9.82
N GLY A 65 -12.82 -8.08 8.72
CA GLY A 65 -14.25 -7.75 8.72
C GLY A 65 -14.62 -6.41 9.36
N GLU A 66 -13.66 -5.67 9.90
CA GLU A 66 -13.84 -4.35 10.50
C GLU A 66 -13.55 -3.24 9.50
N ARG A 67 -14.42 -2.21 9.49
CA ARG A 67 -14.15 -0.96 8.77
C ARG A 67 -13.48 0.04 9.71
N ILE A 68 -12.29 0.47 9.32
CA ILE A 68 -11.57 1.57 9.96
C ILE A 68 -11.94 2.86 9.22
N ALA A 69 -12.61 3.78 9.91
CA ALA A 69 -12.92 5.09 9.33
C ALA A 69 -11.63 5.87 9.05
N ALA A 70 -11.62 6.70 8.01
CA ALA A 70 -10.56 7.69 7.84
C ALA A 70 -10.62 8.71 8.96
N TYR A 71 -9.45 9.17 9.40
CA TYR A 71 -9.38 10.30 10.32
C TYR A 71 -9.54 11.61 9.55
N PRO A 72 -10.16 12.64 10.16
CA PRO A 72 -10.28 13.95 9.54
C PRO A 72 -8.91 14.50 9.12
N ALA A 73 -8.83 15.09 7.93
CA ALA A 73 -7.64 15.70 7.39
C ALA A 73 -8.00 16.87 6.46
N GLU A 74 -7.07 17.78 6.23
CA GLU A 74 -7.14 18.83 5.22
C GLU A 74 -6.14 18.54 4.09
N PRO A 75 -6.53 17.79 3.04
CA PRO A 75 -5.57 17.27 2.07
C PRO A 75 -4.95 18.37 1.21
N VAL A 76 -3.61 18.39 1.17
CA VAL A 76 -2.77 19.22 0.30
C VAL A 76 -2.20 18.37 -0.84
N ASP A 77 -1.65 17.19 -0.54
CA ASP A 77 -1.01 16.29 -1.50
C ASP A 77 -1.14 14.83 -1.01
N PRO A 78 -1.78 13.93 -1.76
CA PRO A 78 -1.92 12.53 -1.35
C PRO A 78 -0.64 11.70 -1.54
N THR A 79 0.41 12.28 -2.14
CA THR A 79 1.67 11.58 -2.42
C THR A 79 2.30 11.04 -1.14
N GLY A 80 2.58 9.74 -1.10
CA GLY A 80 3.21 9.08 0.05
C GLY A 80 2.23 8.67 1.18
N ALA A 81 0.95 8.99 1.09
CA ALA A 81 -0.02 8.58 2.11
C ALA A 81 -0.16 7.05 2.23
N GLY A 82 -0.10 6.33 1.10
CA GLY A 82 -0.09 4.87 1.08
C GLY A 82 1.17 4.27 1.70
N ASP A 83 2.34 4.80 1.36
CA ASP A 83 3.62 4.37 1.93
C ASP A 83 3.68 4.67 3.44
N THR A 84 3.18 5.84 3.86
CA THR A 84 3.04 6.22 5.26
C THR A 84 2.12 5.27 6.01
N PHE A 85 0.97 4.90 5.41
CA PHE A 85 0.06 3.93 5.99
C PHE A 85 0.78 2.58 6.21
N VAL A 86 1.48 2.07 5.21
CA VAL A 86 2.20 0.79 5.31
C VAL A 86 3.31 0.85 6.35
N ALA A 87 4.10 1.94 6.38
CA ALA A 87 5.17 2.12 7.35
C ALA A 87 4.62 2.19 8.79
N ALA A 88 3.54 2.93 9.01
CA ALA A 88 2.89 3.05 10.32
C ALA A 88 2.24 1.73 10.76
N LEU A 89 1.60 0.99 9.84
CA LEU A 89 1.07 -0.34 10.09
C LEU A 89 2.17 -1.29 10.54
N ALA A 90 3.26 -1.37 9.77
CA ALA A 90 4.40 -2.23 10.07
C ALA A 90 5.05 -1.86 11.41
N THR A 91 5.16 -0.55 11.71
CA THR A 91 5.67 -0.06 13.00
C THR A 91 4.80 -0.53 14.16
N ALA A 92 3.48 -0.36 14.08
CA ALA A 92 2.57 -0.76 15.15
C ALA A 92 2.53 -2.28 15.34
N VAL A 93 2.55 -3.07 14.26
CA VAL A 93 2.65 -4.54 14.35
C VAL A 93 3.97 -4.96 14.99
N TYR A 94 5.08 -4.33 14.61
CA TYR A 94 6.39 -4.60 15.21
C TYR A 94 6.43 -4.29 16.71
N GLU A 95 5.68 -3.27 17.15
CA GLU A 95 5.49 -2.92 18.56
C GLU A 95 4.51 -3.84 19.31
N GLY A 96 3.91 -4.82 18.62
CA GLY A 96 3.02 -5.82 19.21
C GLY A 96 1.53 -5.48 19.16
N ALA A 97 1.12 -4.50 18.37
CA ALA A 97 -0.30 -4.20 18.15
C ALA A 97 -0.96 -5.27 17.28
N GLU A 98 -2.20 -5.61 17.61
CA GLU A 98 -3.04 -6.45 16.75
C GLU A 98 -3.33 -5.74 15.41
N LEU A 99 -3.55 -6.50 14.34
CA LEU A 99 -3.60 -5.95 12.98
C LEU A 99 -4.66 -4.85 12.80
N VAL A 100 -5.81 -4.99 13.48
CA VAL A 100 -6.89 -3.98 13.46
C VAL A 100 -6.45 -2.68 14.16
N GLU A 101 -5.75 -2.78 15.30
CA GLU A 101 -5.23 -1.63 16.03
C GLU A 101 -4.11 -0.94 15.24
N ALA A 102 -3.21 -1.73 14.66
CA ALA A 102 -2.20 -1.24 13.75
C ALA A 102 -2.82 -0.50 12.55
N ALA A 103 -3.93 -1.01 11.99
CA ALA A 103 -4.63 -0.36 10.89
C ALA A 103 -5.28 0.97 11.29
N ARG A 104 -5.76 1.11 12.55
CA ARG A 104 -6.23 2.39 13.10
C ARG A 104 -5.08 3.40 13.20
N PHE A 105 -3.93 2.98 13.70
CA PHE A 105 -2.74 3.82 13.77
C PHE A 105 -2.26 4.26 12.37
N ALA A 106 -2.22 3.31 11.44
CA ALA A 106 -1.86 3.56 10.05
C ALA A 106 -2.82 4.52 9.33
N ALA A 107 -4.13 4.40 9.57
CA ALA A 107 -5.12 5.32 9.00
C ALA A 107 -4.93 6.75 9.52
N ALA A 108 -4.59 6.93 10.80
CA ALA A 108 -4.27 8.23 11.36
C ALA A 108 -2.97 8.80 10.76
N ALA A 109 -1.95 7.96 10.55
CA ALA A 109 -0.70 8.39 9.93
C ALA A 109 -0.90 8.82 8.47
N GLY A 110 -1.66 8.05 7.68
CA GLY A 110 -2.02 8.43 6.31
C GLY A 110 -2.79 9.75 6.26
N ALA A 111 -3.70 9.98 7.22
CA ALA A 111 -4.44 11.23 7.31
C ALA A 111 -3.55 12.44 7.65
N CYS A 112 -2.46 12.26 8.40
CA CYS A 112 -1.45 13.31 8.60
C CYS A 112 -0.62 13.55 7.34
N ALA A 113 -0.23 12.48 6.63
CA ALA A 113 0.63 12.60 5.46
C ALA A 113 0.00 13.43 4.34
N VAL A 114 -1.32 13.31 4.13
CA VAL A 114 -1.97 14.07 3.05
C VAL A 114 -1.94 15.59 3.25
N GLU A 115 -1.61 16.10 4.44
CA GLU A 115 -1.63 17.54 4.78
C GLU A 115 -0.32 18.26 4.45
N VAL A 116 0.70 17.53 3.99
CA VAL A 116 2.03 18.09 3.66
C VAL A 116 2.44 17.63 2.26
N ALA A 117 3.00 18.53 1.46
CA ALA A 117 3.42 18.22 0.10
C ALA A 117 4.66 17.30 0.05
N GLY A 118 4.63 16.30 -0.84
CA GLY A 118 5.71 15.33 -1.06
C GLY A 118 5.67 14.11 -0.13
N ALA A 119 6.35 13.02 -0.55
CA ALA A 119 6.33 11.74 0.18
C ALA A 119 7.16 11.74 1.48
N GLU A 120 8.46 12.00 1.41
CA GLU A 120 9.33 12.01 2.59
C GLU A 120 9.01 13.15 3.57
N PRO A 121 8.76 14.40 3.12
CA PRO A 121 8.44 15.51 4.03
C PRO A 121 7.12 15.32 4.78
N SER A 122 6.21 14.49 4.27
CA SER A 122 4.89 14.28 4.86
C SER A 122 4.85 13.20 5.94
N LEU A 123 5.97 12.49 6.19
CA LEU A 123 6.03 11.46 7.21
C LEU A 123 5.71 12.06 8.60
N PRO A 124 4.63 11.62 9.26
CA PRO A 124 4.23 12.18 10.55
C PRO A 124 5.11 11.64 11.67
N THR A 125 5.27 12.45 12.72
CA THR A 125 5.82 11.96 13.98
C THR A 125 4.78 11.12 14.72
N ARG A 126 5.22 10.19 15.58
CA ARG A 126 4.33 9.41 16.44
C ARG A 126 3.33 10.28 17.22
N ALA A 127 3.79 11.40 17.78
CA ALA A 127 2.94 12.32 18.53
C ALA A 127 1.81 12.92 17.67
N MET A 128 2.07 13.22 16.39
CA MET A 128 1.05 13.70 15.46
C MET A 128 0.00 12.63 15.19
N VAL A 129 0.43 11.38 14.96
CA VAL A 129 -0.48 10.25 14.73
C VAL A 129 -1.37 10.00 15.96
N GLU A 130 -0.78 9.95 17.15
CA GLU A 130 -1.52 9.76 18.39
C GLU A 130 -2.47 10.93 18.70
N ALA A 131 -2.08 12.17 18.36
CA ALA A 131 -2.97 13.33 18.46
C ALA A 131 -4.13 13.23 17.49
N ARG A 132 -3.91 12.73 16.27
CA ARG A 132 -4.96 12.49 15.28
C ARG A 132 -5.96 11.43 15.76
N MET A 133 -5.49 10.39 16.43
CA MET A 133 -6.34 9.32 16.97
C MET A 133 -7.28 9.77 18.11
N ARG A 134 -6.99 10.89 18.77
CA ARG A 134 -7.80 11.43 19.88
C ARG A 134 -8.89 12.42 19.45
N ARG A 135 -8.96 12.75 18.16
CA ARG A 135 -9.98 13.65 17.60
C ARG A 135 -11.24 12.88 17.25
#